data_AF-A0A1H0TZ36-F1
#
_entry.id   AF-A0A1H0TZ36-F1
#
_cell.length_a   1.000
_cell.length_b   1.000
_cell.length_c   1.000
_cell.angle_alpha   90.00
_cell.angle_beta   90.00
_cell.angle_gamma   90.00
#
_symmetry.space_group_name_H-M   'P 1'
#
loop_
_entity.id
_entity.type
_entity.pdbx_description
1 polymer ?
#
loop_
_entity_poly.entity_id
_entity_poly.type
_entity_poly.pdbx_seq_one_letter_code
_entity_poly.pdbx_strand_id
1 'polypeptide(L)'
;MSNPIFKLNGRIWIETGDEKILGHGRVELLERIQASGSIRQAALQMKMSYKQAWDLVNHMNEHFGQPLVISHRGGKGGGNAVVTEHGLKVIGEFHLLHQKFQEFLTANSINLPL
;
A
#
# COMPACT_ATOMS: atom_id res chain seq x y z
N MET A 1 -7.27 -24.96 -35.57
CA MET A 1 -6.50 -23.85 -34.95
C MET A 1 -7.02 -23.69 -33.53
N SER A 2 -6.16 -23.75 -32.51
CA SER A 2 -6.58 -23.53 -31.12
C SER A 2 -6.82 -22.05 -30.88
N ASN A 3 -7.95 -21.68 -30.27
CA ASN A 3 -8.18 -20.29 -29.87
C ASN A 3 -7.10 -19.82 -28.87
N PRO A 4 -6.66 -18.56 -28.95
CA PRO A 4 -5.72 -18.01 -27.98
C PRO A 4 -6.33 -17.97 -26.58
N ILE A 5 -5.54 -18.35 -25.57
CA ILE A 5 -5.89 -18.19 -24.16
C ILE A 5 -5.35 -16.84 -23.70
N PHE A 6 -6.26 -15.96 -23.26
CA PHE A 6 -5.90 -14.65 -22.73
C PHE A 6 -5.71 -14.71 -21.21
N LYS A 7 -4.95 -13.75 -20.67
CA LYS A 7 -4.75 -13.59 -19.23
C LYS A 7 -5.00 -12.15 -18.85
N LEU A 8 -5.92 -11.92 -17.92
CA LEU A 8 -6.16 -10.60 -17.36
C LEU A 8 -5.15 -10.30 -16.26
N ASN A 9 -4.59 -9.10 -16.30
CA ASN A 9 -3.71 -8.57 -15.26
C ASN A 9 -4.14 -7.15 -14.95
N GLY A 10 -4.01 -6.73 -13.69
CA GLY A 10 -4.40 -5.40 -13.28
C GLY A 10 -3.86 -5.04 -11.91
N ARG A 11 -4.06 -3.78 -11.53
CA ARG A 11 -3.74 -3.25 -10.19
C ARG A 11 -4.92 -2.40 -9.72
N ILE A 12 -5.19 -2.45 -8.43
CA ILE A 12 -6.20 -1.58 -7.79
C ILE A 12 -5.51 -0.49 -6.97
N TRP A 13 -6.16 0.65 -6.90
CA TRP A 13 -5.84 1.74 -6.00
C TRP A 13 -7.13 2.44 -5.55
N ILE A 14 -7.04 3.18 -4.46
CA ILE A 14 -8.15 3.93 -3.88
C ILE A 14 -7.84 5.42 -4.05
N GLU A 15 -8.86 6.19 -4.43
CA GLU A 15 -8.81 7.65 -4.66
C GLU A 15 -9.81 8.37 -3.75
N THR A 16 -9.46 9.58 -3.32
CA THR A 16 -10.36 10.55 -2.68
C THR A 16 -10.31 11.79 -3.54
N GLY A 17 -11.43 12.17 -4.17
CA GLY A 17 -11.40 13.13 -5.27
C GLY A 17 -10.53 12.59 -6.41
N ASP A 18 -9.61 13.41 -6.91
CA ASP A 18 -8.67 13.03 -7.96
C ASP A 18 -7.29 12.58 -7.42
N GLU A 19 -7.19 12.39 -6.09
CA GLU A 19 -5.94 12.04 -5.43
C GLU A 19 -5.90 10.55 -5.06
N LYS A 20 -4.91 9.84 -5.57
CA LYS A 20 -4.62 8.48 -5.14
C LYS A 20 -4.13 8.49 -3.69
N ILE A 21 -4.91 7.96 -2.76
CA ILE A 21 -4.57 7.88 -1.34
C ILE A 21 -3.98 6.53 -0.93
N LEU A 22 -4.38 5.43 -1.58
CA LEU A 22 -3.92 4.08 -1.23
C LEU A 22 -3.75 3.21 -2.46
N GLY A 23 -2.87 2.23 -2.37
CA GLY A 23 -2.59 1.25 -3.42
C GLY A 23 -1.40 0.40 -2.98
N HIS A 24 -1.02 -0.57 -3.80
CA HIS A 24 0.02 -1.56 -3.45
C HIS A 24 1.28 -0.93 -2.85
N GLY A 25 1.87 0.09 -3.49
CA GLY A 25 3.10 0.70 -2.99
C GLY A 25 2.95 1.42 -1.64
N ARG A 26 1.79 1.99 -1.35
CA ARG A 26 1.54 2.66 -0.05
C ARG A 26 1.27 1.64 1.06
N VAL A 27 0.57 0.55 0.73
CA VAL A 27 0.38 -0.56 1.67
C VAL A 27 1.71 -1.24 2.00
N GLU A 28 2.53 -1.51 0.98
CA GLU A 28 3.88 -2.06 1.17
C GLU A 28 4.74 -1.14 2.05
N LEU A 29 4.63 0.19 1.91
CA LEU A 29 5.30 1.14 2.79
C LEU A 29 4.85 0.98 4.25
N LEU A 30 3.54 0.88 4.51
CA LEU A 30 3.02 0.68 5.86
C LEU A 30 3.50 -0.65 6.45
N GLU A 31 3.46 -1.75 5.69
CA GLU A 31 3.92 -3.08 6.15
C GLU A 31 5.41 -3.07 6.49
N ARG A 32 6.24 -2.41 5.68
CA ARG A 32 7.67 -2.28 5.96
C ARG A 32 7.93 -1.41 7.18
N ILE A 33 7.12 -0.37 7.42
CA ILE A 33 7.18 0.42 8.65
C ILE A 33 6.78 -0.44 9.85
N GLN A 34 5.70 -1.21 9.76
CA GLN A 34 5.26 -2.13 10.81
C GLN A 34 6.36 -3.14 11.16
N ALA A 35 6.99 -3.75 10.16
CA ALA A 35 8.03 -4.76 10.37
C ALA A 35 9.35 -4.18 10.93
N SER A 36 9.72 -2.96 10.52
CA SER A 36 11.02 -2.37 10.86
C SER A 36 10.98 -1.35 12.00
N GLY A 37 9.80 -0.85 12.36
CA GLY A 37 9.64 0.28 13.29
C GLY A 37 10.21 1.60 12.76
N SER A 38 10.51 1.72 11.46
CA SER A 38 11.24 2.88 10.91
C SER A 38 10.83 3.24 9.48
N ILE A 39 10.42 4.49 9.29
CA ILE A 39 10.18 5.07 7.94
C ILE A 39 11.48 5.05 7.12
N ARG A 40 12.64 5.26 7.75
CA ARG A 40 13.94 5.24 7.06
C ARG A 40 14.27 3.84 6.52
N GLN A 41 14.09 2.80 7.33
CA GLN A 41 14.36 1.43 6.88
C GLN A 41 13.38 1.00 5.79
N ALA A 42 12.10 1.35 5.93
CA ALA A 42 11.11 1.11 4.88
C ALA A 42 11.49 1.81 3.56
N ALA A 43 11.91 3.08 3.61
CA ALA A 43 12.37 3.82 2.44
C ALA A 43 13.57 3.14 1.74
N LEU A 44 14.57 2.70 2.52
CA LEU A 44 15.73 1.97 2.01
C LEU A 44 15.34 0.66 1.32
N GLN A 45 14.46 -0.13 1.94
CA GLN A 45 13.96 -1.39 1.38
C GLN A 45 13.19 -1.17 0.07
N MET A 46 12.46 -0.04 -0.04
CA MET A 46 11.70 0.33 -1.22
C MET A 46 12.51 1.12 -2.25
N LYS A 47 13.82 1.30 -2.04
CA LYS A 47 14.72 2.06 -2.92
C LYS A 47 14.21 3.49 -3.20
N MET A 48 13.60 4.13 -2.20
CA MET A 48 13.15 5.53 -2.27
C MET A 48 13.86 6.39 -1.23
N SER A 49 13.84 7.71 -1.42
CA SER A 49 14.38 8.64 -0.42
C SER A 49 13.52 8.64 0.86
N TYR A 50 14.15 8.93 2.00
CA TYR A 50 13.42 9.13 3.26
C TYR A 50 12.35 10.22 3.12
N LYS A 51 12.64 11.30 2.39
CA LYS A 51 11.67 12.37 2.14
C LYS A 51 10.43 11.87 1.40
N GLN A 52 10.60 11.06 0.35
CA GLN A 52 9.46 10.46 -0.37
C GLN A 52 8.61 9.57 0.54
N ALA A 53 9.23 8.72 1.34
CA ALA A 53 8.50 7.86 2.28
C ALA A 53 7.75 8.69 3.34
N TRP A 54 8.38 9.75 3.86
CA TRP A 54 7.78 10.66 4.82
C TRP A 54 6.59 11.44 4.22
N ASP A 55 6.75 11.99 3.02
CA ASP A 55 5.70 12.71 2.29
C ASP A 55 4.50 11.77 2.01
N LEU A 56 4.75 10.50 1.64
CA LEU A 56 3.69 9.49 1.46
C LEU A 56 2.95 9.15 2.76
N VAL A 57 3.67 9.02 3.88
CA VAL A 57 3.07 8.76 5.19
C VAL A 57 2.17 9.90 5.63
N ASN A 58 2.62 11.15 5.49
CA ASN A 58 1.79 12.30 5.86
C ASN A 58 0.56 12.42 4.98
N HIS A 59 0.72 12.24 3.67
CA HIS A 59 -0.40 12.25 2.74
C HIS A 59 -1.45 11.21 3.14
N MET A 60 -1.05 10.00 3.56
CA MET A 60 -2.02 9.03 4.07
C MET A 60 -2.65 9.47 5.39
N ASN A 61 -1.86 9.95 6.36
CA ASN A 61 -2.38 10.40 7.65
C ASN A 61 -3.41 11.53 7.54
N GLU A 62 -3.24 12.44 6.59
CA GLU A 62 -4.14 13.57 6.34
C GLU A 62 -5.50 13.13 5.76
N HIS A 63 -5.54 12.01 5.03
CA HIS A 63 -6.73 11.57 4.29
C HIS A 63 -7.61 10.55 5.00
N PHE A 64 -7.07 9.78 5.96
CA PHE A 64 -7.80 8.67 6.60
C PHE A 64 -8.58 9.06 7.86
N GLY A 65 -8.63 10.35 8.22
CA GLY A 65 -9.33 10.87 9.41
C GLY A 65 -8.69 10.49 10.76
N GLN A 66 -7.92 9.40 10.79
CA GLN A 66 -7.00 9.02 11.86
C GLN A 66 -5.63 8.68 11.25
N PRO A 67 -4.52 8.96 11.96
CA PRO A 67 -3.19 8.67 11.43
C PRO A 67 -3.00 7.16 11.25
N LEU A 68 -2.48 6.75 10.09
CA LEU A 68 -2.06 5.36 9.83
C LEU A 68 -0.70 5.06 10.46
N VAL A 69 0.16 6.08 10.60
CA VAL A 69 1.50 5.95 11.21
C VAL A 69 1.72 7.10 12.18
N ILE A 70 2.23 6.78 13.37
CA ILE A 70 2.75 7.76 14.33
C ILE A 70 4.26 7.66 14.34
N SER A 71 4.95 8.80 14.27
CA SER A 71 6.41 8.84 14.34
C SER A 71 6.89 9.76 15.46
N HIS A 72 7.89 9.32 16.22
CA HIS A 72 8.54 10.09 17.26
C HIS A 72 9.89 10.58 16.76
N ARG A 73 10.10 11.91 16.81
CA ARG A 73 11.40 12.51 16.49
C ARG A 73 12.33 12.39 17.70
N GLY A 74 13.47 11.70 17.56
CA GLY A 74 14.65 11.92 18.41
C GLY A 74 15.30 10.69 19.07
N GLY A 75 16.64 10.74 19.16
CA GLY A 75 17.52 9.80 19.90
C GLY A 75 18.74 9.33 19.08
N LYS A 76 19.85 8.94 19.76
CA LYS A 76 21.10 8.41 19.16
C LYS A 76 20.91 7.17 18.25
N GLY A 77 19.71 6.62 18.14
CA GLY A 77 19.34 5.46 17.31
C GLY A 77 18.40 5.75 16.11
N GLY A 78 17.99 7.01 15.89
CA GLY A 78 16.98 7.35 14.88
C GLY A 78 15.56 7.40 15.45
N GLY A 79 14.64 8.06 14.74
CA GLY A 79 13.23 8.16 15.16
C GLY A 79 12.48 6.84 14.98
N ASN A 80 11.59 6.53 15.93
CA ASN A 80 10.71 5.37 15.88
C ASN A 80 9.42 5.71 15.12
N ALA A 81 8.91 4.77 14.33
CA ALA A 81 7.63 4.88 13.63
C ALA A 81 6.80 3.62 13.89
N VAL A 82 5.52 3.81 14.18
CA VAL A 82 4.58 2.73 14.52
C VAL A 82 3.35 2.87 13.64
N VAL A 83 2.98 1.79 12.96
CA VAL A 83 1.67 1.71 12.29
C VAL A 83 0.60 1.59 13.37
N THR A 84 -0.39 2.48 13.33
CA THR A 84 -1.47 2.53 14.31
C THR A 84 -2.42 1.35 14.14
N GLU A 85 -3.29 1.10 15.11
CA GLU A 85 -4.38 0.13 14.94
C GLU A 85 -5.26 0.45 13.72
N HIS A 86 -5.50 1.73 13.45
CA HIS A 86 -6.21 2.14 12.26
C HIS A 86 -5.42 1.82 10.98
N GLY A 87 -4.12 2.08 10.97
CA GLY A 87 -3.21 1.67 9.89
C GLY A 87 -3.24 0.16 9.62
N LEU A 88 -3.21 -0.67 10.66
CA LEU A 88 -3.31 -2.13 10.53
C LEU A 88 -4.64 -2.58 9.92
N LYS A 89 -5.75 -1.95 10.33
CA LYS A 89 -7.08 -2.20 9.73
C LYS A 89 -7.08 -1.85 8.25
N VAL A 90 -6.54 -0.70 7.87
CA VAL A 90 -6.46 -0.26 6.45
C VAL A 90 -5.63 -1.23 5.60
N ILE A 91 -4.50 -1.74 6.13
CA ILE A 91 -3.71 -2.78 5.46
C ILE A 91 -4.57 -4.04 5.21
N GLY A 92 -5.27 -4.50 6.25
CA GLY A 92 -6.15 -5.68 6.17
C GLY A 92 -7.26 -5.53 5.14
N GLU A 93 -7.98 -4.40 5.15
CA GLU A 93 -9.05 -4.12 4.20
C GLU A 93 -8.53 -4.05 2.75
N PHE A 94 -7.35 -3.47 2.53
CA PHE A 94 -6.75 -3.46 1.20
C PHE A 94 -6.42 -4.87 0.71
N HIS A 95 -5.88 -5.75 1.57
CA HIS A 95 -5.61 -7.14 1.20
C HIS A 95 -6.88 -7.90 0.83
N LEU A 96 -7.97 -7.71 1.58
CA LEU A 96 -9.27 -8.31 1.26
C LEU A 96 -9.79 -7.84 -0.11
N LEU A 97 -9.69 -6.54 -0.40
CA LEU A 97 -10.06 -5.99 -1.71
C LEU A 97 -9.16 -6.51 -2.84
N HIS A 98 -7.86 -6.59 -2.58
CA HIS A 98 -6.89 -7.08 -3.55
C HIS A 98 -7.14 -8.55 -3.90
N GLN A 99 -7.44 -9.39 -2.91
CA GLN A 99 -7.77 -10.79 -3.11
C GLN A 99 -9.01 -10.93 -4.02
N LYS A 100 -10.11 -10.24 -3.69
CA LYS A 100 -11.34 -10.25 -4.51
C LYS A 100 -11.08 -9.81 -5.96
N PHE A 101 -10.21 -8.82 -6.14
CA PHE A 101 -9.82 -8.36 -7.47
C PHE A 101 -8.99 -9.41 -8.23
N GLN A 102 -8.06 -10.11 -7.57
CA GLN A 102 -7.32 -11.21 -8.21
C GLN A 102 -8.23 -12.37 -8.61
N GLU A 103 -9.21 -12.71 -7.77
CA GLU A 103 -10.23 -13.71 -8.07
C GLU A 103 -11.04 -13.31 -9.32
N PHE A 104 -11.45 -12.04 -9.42
CA PHE A 104 -12.11 -11.50 -10.60
C PHE A 104 -11.24 -11.63 -11.88
N LEU A 105 -9.98 -11.21 -11.83
CA LEU A 105 -9.07 -11.31 -12.99
C LEU A 105 -8.88 -12.76 -13.43
N THR A 106 -8.74 -13.67 -12.46
CA THR A 106 -8.53 -15.10 -12.73
C THR A 106 -9.78 -15.71 -13.38
N ALA A 107 -10.96 -15.46 -12.81
CA ALA A 107 -12.23 -15.99 -13.31
C ALA A 107 -12.55 -15.52 -14.74
N ASN A 108 -12.08 -14.34 -15.14
CA ASN A 108 -12.37 -13.73 -16.44
C ASN A 108 -11.23 -13.86 -17.46
N SER A 109 -10.11 -14.50 -17.12
CA SER A 109 -8.98 -14.67 -18.06
C SER A 109 -9.33 -15.58 -19.26
N ILE A 110 -10.18 -16.60 -19.06
CA ILE A 110 -10.47 -17.63 -20.07
C ILE A 110 -11.73 -17.30 -20.90
N ASN A 111 -12.53 -16.31 -20.50
CA ASN A 111 -13.84 -15.99 -21.08
C ASN A 111 -13.85 -14.69 -21.89
N LEU A 112 -12.75 -14.35 -22.56
CA LEU A 112 -12.67 -13.13 -23.36
C LEU A 112 -13.05 -13.39 -24.82
N PRO A 113 -14.16 -12.81 -25.34
CA PRO A 113 -14.50 -12.86 -26.76
C PRO A 113 -13.66 -11.81 -27.51
N LEU A 114 -12.35 -12.04 -27.59
CA LEU A 114 -11.37 -11.20 -28.29
C LEU A 114 -10.75 -11.93 -29.47
#